data_AF-A0A1L0CXJ1-F1
#
_entry.id   AF-A0A1L0CXJ1-F1
#
_cell.length_a   1.000
_cell.length_b   1.000
_cell.length_c   1.000
_cell.angle_alpha   90.00
_cell.angle_beta   90.00
_cell.angle_gamma   90.00
#
_symmetry.space_group_name_H-M   'P 1'
#
loop_
_entity.id
_entity.type
_entity.pdbx_description
1 polymer ?
#
loop_
_entity_poly.entity_id
_entity_poly.type
_entity_poly.pdbx_seq_one_letter_code
_entity_poly.pdbx_strand_id
1 'polypeptide(L)'
;MNGSVWKPQAAVPAKIKSLLSTEDPINNMLAFTQIVRLLKTQPRTGWVDRGIPVEKTESIADHMYRMSIIAMAIPAESVSIDKCVKIALVHDIAESLVGDITPFGGVTKEEKHRRELETIEYLVELIQPYNERFANEMKELWLDYEEIRCLEARYVKDIDKLEMIQQAWDYEQEYGLKYDLSEFYLSRASIKTKEIGDLCDELIRQRKGTKIPGTKKPENAIEAASSDSNVAKKPTEAASKLGGYAKDYPPDVEKLGRSSWTLLHSIAAKYPEEPSNKQQSDLKQFLKLFGNFYPCWYCGEDFDKYMTKNEPATASQDEFGKWLCEAHNDVNAKLGKPRFNCNLWKQRWRDGWDE
;
A
#
# COMPACT_ATOMS: atom_id res chain seq x y z
N MET A 1 12.87 -29.97 8.71
CA MET A 1 13.41 -29.99 7.35
C MET A 1 13.91 -28.59 7.05
N ASN A 2 15.23 -28.40 6.92
CA ASN A 2 15.81 -27.10 6.56
C ASN A 2 15.46 -26.80 5.11
N GLY A 3 14.32 -26.12 4.89
CA GLY A 3 14.01 -25.52 3.60
C GLY A 3 15.04 -24.44 3.32
N SER A 4 15.77 -24.55 2.21
CA SER A 4 16.68 -23.50 1.75
C SER A 4 15.93 -22.17 1.66
N VAL A 5 16.46 -21.14 2.33
CA VAL A 5 15.92 -19.78 2.28
C VAL A 5 15.97 -19.30 0.83
N TRP A 6 14.84 -18.83 0.30
CA TRP A 6 14.76 -18.31 -1.06
C TRP A 6 15.68 -17.09 -1.23
N LYS A 7 16.41 -17.04 -2.35
CA LYS A 7 17.35 -15.97 -2.72
C LYS A 7 17.21 -15.60 -4.20
N PRO A 8 17.29 -14.30 -4.56
CA PRO A 8 17.09 -13.85 -5.93
C PRO A 8 18.11 -14.45 -6.90
N GLN A 9 19.36 -14.63 -6.49
CA GLN A 9 20.42 -15.23 -7.30
C GLN A 9 20.07 -16.66 -7.74
N ALA A 10 19.29 -17.41 -6.95
CA ALA A 10 18.85 -18.75 -7.32
C ALA A 10 17.80 -18.71 -8.45
N ALA A 11 16.96 -17.67 -8.47
CA ALA A 11 15.90 -17.48 -9.46
C ALA A 11 16.43 -16.99 -10.83
N VAL A 12 17.65 -16.41 -10.89
CA VAL A 12 18.23 -15.95 -12.16
C VAL A 12 18.55 -17.14 -13.09
N PRO A 13 18.02 -17.15 -14.34
CA PRO A 13 18.33 -18.17 -15.34
C PRO A 13 19.83 -18.31 -15.65
N ALA A 14 20.29 -19.55 -15.90
CA ALA A 14 21.70 -19.86 -16.14
C ALA A 14 22.33 -19.05 -17.29
N LYS A 15 21.57 -18.81 -18.37
CA LYS A 15 22.01 -18.00 -19.52
C LYS A 15 22.26 -16.53 -19.16
N ILE A 16 21.54 -15.99 -18.16
CA ILE A 16 21.77 -14.63 -17.67
C ILE A 16 23.01 -14.62 -16.77
N LYS A 17 23.17 -15.65 -15.91
CA LYS A 17 24.37 -15.79 -15.06
C LYS A 17 25.67 -15.85 -15.86
N SER A 18 25.66 -16.45 -17.06
CA SER A 18 26.86 -16.48 -17.92
C SER A 18 27.27 -15.11 -18.46
N LEU A 19 26.38 -14.09 -18.46
CA LEU A 19 26.79 -12.72 -18.79
C LEU A 19 27.67 -12.12 -17.67
N LEU A 20 27.47 -12.56 -16.44
CA LEU A 20 28.16 -12.07 -15.25
C LEU A 20 29.49 -12.78 -14.98
N SER A 21 29.95 -13.66 -15.87
CA SER A 21 31.24 -14.33 -15.73
C SER A 21 32.44 -13.43 -16.01
N THR A 22 32.20 -12.23 -16.56
CA THR A 22 33.20 -11.21 -16.84
C THR A 22 32.86 -9.95 -16.06
N GLU A 23 33.85 -9.22 -15.56
CA GLU A 23 33.66 -8.00 -14.77
C GLU A 23 33.34 -6.74 -15.60
N ASP A 24 32.83 -6.89 -16.83
CA ASP A 24 32.48 -5.75 -17.69
C ASP A 24 31.14 -5.11 -17.26
N PRO A 25 31.11 -3.81 -16.88
CA PRO A 25 29.86 -3.11 -16.56
C PRO A 25 28.78 -3.21 -17.64
N ILE A 26 29.13 -3.31 -18.93
CA ILE A 26 28.13 -3.46 -20.00
C ILE A 26 27.38 -4.78 -19.85
N ASN A 27 28.05 -5.85 -19.45
CA ASN A 27 27.41 -7.15 -19.26
C ASN A 27 26.46 -7.17 -18.07
N ASN A 28 26.71 -6.34 -17.05
CA ASN A 28 25.78 -6.12 -15.96
C ASN A 28 24.46 -5.49 -16.45
N MET A 29 24.53 -4.46 -17.31
CA MET A 29 23.35 -3.88 -17.93
C MET A 29 22.63 -4.86 -18.87
N LEU A 30 23.37 -5.66 -19.63
CA LEU A 30 22.78 -6.72 -20.45
C LEU A 30 22.05 -7.76 -19.58
N ALA A 31 22.66 -8.18 -18.47
CA ALA A 31 22.01 -9.11 -17.54
C ALA A 31 20.73 -8.50 -16.93
N PHE A 32 20.79 -7.25 -16.46
CA PHE A 32 19.64 -6.52 -15.93
C PHE A 32 18.48 -6.48 -16.94
N THR A 33 18.73 -6.08 -18.19
CA THR A 33 17.68 -6.04 -19.23
C THR A 33 17.11 -7.42 -19.57
N GLN A 34 17.92 -8.49 -19.49
CA GLN A 34 17.43 -9.86 -19.64
C GLN A 34 16.58 -10.33 -18.45
N ILE A 35 16.84 -9.84 -17.23
CA ILE A 35 15.98 -10.10 -16.06
C ILE A 35 14.65 -9.36 -16.23
N VAL A 36 14.68 -8.07 -16.57
CA VAL A 36 13.45 -7.29 -16.86
C VAL A 36 12.61 -7.93 -17.97
N ARG A 37 13.23 -8.56 -18.97
CA ARG A 37 12.52 -9.32 -20.02
C ARG A 37 11.61 -10.42 -19.46
N LEU A 38 11.92 -11.00 -18.30
CA LEU A 38 11.13 -12.10 -17.71
C LEU A 38 9.70 -11.66 -17.39
N LEU A 39 9.49 -10.37 -17.08
CA LEU A 39 8.16 -9.78 -16.85
C LEU A 39 7.25 -9.87 -18.07
N LYS A 40 7.80 -9.98 -19.29
CA LYS A 40 7.03 -10.14 -20.54
C LYS A 40 6.43 -11.53 -20.70
N THR A 41 6.90 -12.49 -19.92
CA THR A 41 6.52 -13.91 -20.04
C THR A 41 5.84 -14.46 -18.81
N GLN A 42 5.78 -13.66 -17.74
CA GLN A 42 5.09 -14.00 -16.51
C GLN A 42 3.66 -13.49 -16.60
N PRO A 43 2.65 -14.39 -16.66
CA PRO A 43 1.25 -13.99 -16.63
C PRO A 43 0.90 -13.45 -15.24
N ARG A 44 -0.05 -12.51 -15.17
CA ARG A 44 -0.62 -12.07 -13.88
C ARG A 44 -1.41 -13.23 -13.25
N THR A 45 -0.91 -13.74 -12.14
CA THR A 45 -1.34 -14.97 -11.46
C THR A 45 -2.80 -14.89 -11.03
N GLY A 46 -3.28 -13.70 -10.60
CA GLY A 46 -4.67 -13.50 -10.19
C GLY A 46 -5.70 -13.89 -11.26
N TRP A 47 -5.40 -13.66 -12.53
CA TRP A 47 -6.28 -14.05 -13.65
C TRP A 47 -6.21 -15.55 -13.92
N VAL A 48 -5.01 -16.13 -13.86
CA VAL A 48 -4.78 -17.57 -14.03
C VAL A 48 -5.51 -18.36 -12.94
N ASP A 49 -5.46 -17.89 -11.69
CA ASP A 49 -6.16 -18.47 -10.53
C ASP A 49 -7.70 -18.42 -10.67
N ARG A 50 -8.22 -17.59 -11.59
CA ARG A 50 -9.65 -17.51 -11.94
C ARG A 50 -10.01 -18.17 -13.26
N GLY A 51 -9.05 -18.88 -13.85
CA GLY A 51 -9.25 -19.74 -15.01
C GLY A 51 -9.13 -19.02 -16.35
N ILE A 52 -8.69 -17.76 -16.38
CA ILE A 52 -8.32 -17.10 -17.64
C ILE A 52 -7.19 -17.92 -18.29
N PRO A 53 -7.31 -18.29 -19.58
CA PRO A 53 -6.28 -19.10 -20.24
C PRO A 53 -4.92 -18.38 -20.23
N VAL A 54 -3.85 -19.09 -19.84
CA VAL A 54 -2.51 -18.50 -19.64
C VAL A 54 -2.01 -17.78 -20.89
N GLU A 55 -2.29 -18.30 -22.08
CA GLU A 55 -1.93 -17.71 -23.37
C GLU A 55 -2.71 -16.44 -23.75
N LYS A 56 -3.78 -16.14 -23.00
CA LYS A 56 -4.62 -14.96 -23.14
C LYS A 56 -4.47 -14.00 -21.95
N THR A 57 -3.81 -14.43 -20.89
CA THR A 57 -3.54 -13.60 -19.72
C THR A 57 -2.45 -12.58 -20.04
N GLU A 58 -2.72 -11.32 -19.70
CA GLU A 58 -1.71 -10.26 -19.73
C GLU A 58 -0.46 -10.61 -18.92
N SER A 59 0.68 -10.09 -19.36
CA SER A 59 1.92 -10.18 -18.60
C SER A 59 2.03 -9.04 -17.57
N ILE A 60 2.90 -9.20 -16.58
CA ILE A 60 3.19 -8.12 -15.61
C ILE A 60 3.71 -6.86 -16.34
N ALA A 61 4.44 -7.04 -17.44
CA ALA A 61 4.89 -5.91 -18.27
C ALA A 61 3.73 -5.18 -18.96
N ASP A 62 2.68 -5.89 -19.39
CA ASP A 62 1.49 -5.28 -20.00
C ASP A 62 0.72 -4.43 -18.98
N HIS A 63 0.55 -4.97 -17.77
CA HIS A 63 -0.03 -4.28 -16.62
C HIS A 63 0.71 -2.95 -16.32
N MET A 64 2.02 -3.01 -16.11
CA MET A 64 2.83 -1.81 -15.83
C MET A 64 2.85 -0.79 -16.99
N TYR A 65 2.77 -1.27 -18.24
CA TYR A 65 2.66 -0.41 -19.40
C TYR A 65 1.37 0.39 -19.38
N ARG A 66 0.21 -0.25 -19.20
CA ARG A 66 -1.07 0.46 -19.19
C ARG A 66 -1.19 1.39 -17.99
N MET A 67 -0.67 1.00 -16.83
CA MET A 67 -0.56 1.89 -15.66
C MET A 67 0.22 3.17 -15.99
N SER A 68 1.33 3.06 -16.72
CA SER A 68 2.16 4.21 -17.10
C SER A 68 1.41 5.17 -18.03
N ILE A 69 0.62 4.65 -18.97
CA ILE A 69 -0.24 5.47 -19.84
C ILE A 69 -1.35 6.15 -19.03
N ILE A 70 -1.98 5.45 -18.08
CA ILE A 70 -2.97 6.05 -17.18
C ILE A 70 -2.32 7.16 -16.34
N ALA A 71 -1.10 6.95 -15.85
CA ALA A 71 -0.36 7.95 -15.08
C ALA A 71 -0.11 9.23 -15.87
N MET A 72 0.23 9.13 -17.17
CA MET A 72 0.40 10.26 -18.06
C MET A 72 -0.89 11.06 -18.31
N ALA A 73 -2.05 10.41 -18.15
CA ALA A 73 -3.36 11.01 -18.38
C ALA A 73 -3.95 11.68 -17.12
N ILE A 74 -3.26 11.64 -15.97
CA ILE A 74 -3.73 12.29 -14.74
C ILE A 74 -3.80 13.81 -14.96
N PRO A 75 -4.96 14.47 -14.74
CA PRO A 75 -5.12 15.90 -14.95
C PRO A 75 -4.67 16.76 -13.74
N ALA A 76 -3.90 16.20 -12.81
CA ALA A 76 -3.57 16.84 -11.53
C ALA A 76 -2.22 17.59 -11.60
N GLU A 77 -2.26 18.91 -11.45
CA GLU A 77 -1.06 19.77 -11.48
C GLU A 77 -0.17 19.64 -10.23
N SER A 78 -0.71 19.08 -9.14
CA SER A 78 -0.01 18.95 -7.85
C SER A 78 0.93 17.74 -7.77
N VAL A 79 1.06 16.97 -8.85
CA VAL A 79 1.73 15.67 -8.86
C VAL A 79 2.74 15.63 -10.00
N SER A 80 3.93 15.09 -9.74
CA SER A 80 4.91 14.89 -10.81
C SER A 80 4.53 13.69 -11.68
N ILE A 81 4.03 13.96 -12.89
CA ILE A 81 3.68 12.91 -13.87
C ILE A 81 4.88 12.03 -14.20
N ASP A 82 6.06 12.63 -14.42
CA ASP A 82 7.29 11.89 -14.70
C ASP A 82 7.63 10.90 -13.58
N LYS A 83 7.46 11.31 -12.32
CA LYS A 83 7.69 10.44 -11.17
C LYS A 83 6.61 9.35 -11.07
N CYS A 84 5.33 9.65 -11.30
CA CYS A 84 4.27 8.63 -11.37
C CYS A 84 4.58 7.56 -12.42
N VAL A 85 4.99 7.96 -13.63
CA VAL A 85 5.36 7.02 -14.71
C VAL A 85 6.55 6.16 -14.29
N LYS A 86 7.60 6.77 -13.72
CA LYS A 86 8.76 6.03 -13.23
C LYS A 86 8.40 5.03 -12.15
N ILE A 87 7.56 5.40 -11.17
CA ILE A 87 7.08 4.49 -10.14
C ILE A 87 6.29 3.33 -10.79
N ALA A 88 5.35 3.63 -11.69
CA ALA A 88 4.53 2.61 -12.36
C ALA A 88 5.39 1.58 -13.11
N LEU A 89 6.48 2.01 -13.75
CA LEU A 89 7.39 1.13 -14.49
C LEU A 89 8.28 0.23 -13.62
N VAL A 90 8.46 0.54 -12.32
CA VAL A 90 9.38 -0.19 -11.45
C VAL A 90 8.69 -0.89 -10.28
N HIS A 91 7.43 -0.61 -9.99
CA HIS A 91 6.81 -1.06 -8.76
C HIS A 91 6.73 -2.59 -8.62
N ASP A 92 6.42 -3.30 -9.72
CA ASP A 92 6.38 -4.76 -9.78
C ASP A 92 7.66 -5.36 -10.44
N ILE A 93 8.75 -4.58 -10.55
CA ILE A 93 9.98 -5.06 -11.22
C ILE A 93 10.61 -6.27 -10.51
N ALA A 94 10.41 -6.39 -9.20
CA ALA A 94 10.90 -7.50 -8.39
C ALA A 94 10.24 -8.85 -8.79
N GLU A 95 9.04 -8.81 -9.36
CA GLU A 95 8.32 -10.01 -9.81
C GLU A 95 9.06 -10.73 -10.94
N SER A 96 9.99 -10.04 -11.64
CA SER A 96 10.89 -10.63 -12.63
C SER A 96 11.66 -11.86 -12.11
N LEU A 97 11.93 -11.92 -10.81
CA LEU A 97 12.58 -13.05 -10.14
C LEU A 97 11.69 -13.71 -9.08
N VAL A 98 10.88 -12.93 -8.36
CA VAL A 98 9.99 -13.44 -7.30
C VAL A 98 8.81 -14.24 -7.89
N GLY A 99 8.35 -13.85 -9.08
CA GLY A 99 7.05 -14.20 -9.64
C GLY A 99 5.92 -13.36 -9.04
N ASP A 100 4.78 -13.33 -9.70
CA ASP A 100 3.57 -12.68 -9.21
C ASP A 100 2.93 -13.53 -8.11
N ILE A 101 3.20 -13.16 -6.85
CA ILE A 101 2.69 -13.85 -5.65
C ILE A 101 1.34 -13.27 -5.27
N THR A 102 0.28 -14.08 -5.41
CA THR A 102 -1.08 -13.72 -4.97
C THR A 102 -1.32 -14.06 -3.50
N PRO A 103 -2.35 -13.47 -2.86
CA PRO A 103 -2.74 -13.81 -1.49
C PRO A 103 -3.07 -15.30 -1.26
N PHE A 104 -3.38 -16.04 -2.34
CA PHE A 104 -3.68 -17.48 -2.29
C PHE A 104 -2.43 -18.35 -2.49
N GLY A 105 -1.29 -17.77 -2.84
CA GLY A 105 -0.04 -18.46 -3.15
C GLY A 105 0.71 -19.06 -1.95
N GLY A 106 0.14 -19.01 -0.75
CA GLY A 106 0.69 -19.63 0.47
C GLY A 106 1.97 -18.96 1.02
N VAL A 107 2.39 -17.84 0.45
CA VAL A 107 3.50 -17.01 0.93
C VAL A 107 2.92 -15.88 1.78
N THR A 108 3.44 -15.69 3.00
CA THR A 108 2.97 -14.59 3.86
C THR A 108 3.35 -13.24 3.27
N LYS A 109 2.65 -12.18 3.67
CA LYS A 109 2.96 -10.82 3.21
C LYS A 109 4.39 -10.42 3.57
N GLU A 110 4.86 -10.81 4.75
CA GLU A 110 6.20 -10.54 5.23
C GLU A 110 7.26 -11.26 4.39
N GLU A 111 7.03 -12.52 4.03
CA GLU A 111 7.93 -13.27 3.18
C GLU A 111 7.91 -12.75 1.73
N LYS A 112 6.74 -12.38 1.20
CA LYS A 112 6.64 -11.71 -0.11
C LYS A 112 7.48 -10.44 -0.12
N HIS A 113 7.25 -9.55 0.83
CA HIS A 113 7.99 -8.29 0.96
C HIS A 113 9.49 -8.52 1.12
N ARG A 114 9.91 -9.50 1.94
CA ARG A 114 11.34 -9.87 2.08
C ARG A 114 11.96 -10.29 0.75
N ARG A 115 11.27 -11.15 -0.02
CA ARG A 115 11.77 -11.62 -1.33
C ARG A 115 11.86 -10.50 -2.34
N GLU A 116 10.87 -9.61 -2.36
CA GLU A 116 10.85 -8.46 -3.26
C GLU A 116 11.95 -7.47 -2.90
N LEU A 117 12.13 -7.15 -1.62
CA LEU A 117 13.20 -6.27 -1.16
C LEU A 117 14.59 -6.85 -1.47
N GLU A 118 14.84 -8.13 -1.16
CA GLU A 118 16.12 -8.77 -1.52
C GLU A 118 16.34 -8.80 -3.04
N THR A 119 15.27 -8.90 -3.83
CA THR A 119 15.35 -8.82 -5.29
C THR A 119 15.74 -7.42 -5.75
N ILE A 120 15.12 -6.38 -5.20
CA ILE A 120 15.48 -5.00 -5.50
C ILE A 120 16.94 -4.73 -5.14
N GLU A 121 17.39 -5.17 -3.97
CA GLU A 121 18.80 -5.05 -3.54
C GLU A 121 19.74 -5.76 -4.53
N TYR A 122 19.40 -6.97 -4.96
CA TYR A 122 20.16 -7.68 -5.99
C TYR A 122 20.20 -6.92 -7.33
N LEU A 123 19.09 -6.35 -7.78
CA LEU A 123 19.05 -5.55 -9.02
C LEU A 123 19.86 -4.26 -8.90
N VAL A 124 19.90 -3.64 -7.72
CA VAL A 124 20.74 -2.47 -7.42
C VAL A 124 22.21 -2.83 -7.51
N GLU A 125 22.65 -3.89 -6.82
CA GLU A 125 24.04 -4.38 -6.88
C GLU A 125 24.43 -4.73 -8.32
N LEU A 126 23.51 -5.34 -9.06
CA LEU A 126 23.72 -5.69 -10.46
C LEU A 126 23.95 -4.45 -11.33
N ILE A 127 23.15 -3.40 -11.19
CA ILE A 127 23.22 -2.24 -12.10
C ILE A 127 24.21 -1.17 -11.66
N GLN A 128 24.60 -1.14 -10.39
CA GLN A 128 25.50 -0.13 -9.81
C GLN A 128 26.84 0.02 -10.56
N PRO A 129 27.53 -1.06 -11.01
CA PRO A 129 28.76 -0.93 -11.78
C PRO A 129 28.60 -0.18 -13.12
N TYR A 130 27.40 -0.21 -13.70
CA TYR A 130 27.09 0.46 -14.98
C TYR A 130 26.52 1.86 -14.77
N ASN A 131 25.58 2.02 -13.83
CA ASN A 131 24.92 3.29 -13.55
C ASN A 131 24.37 3.34 -12.10
N GLU A 132 25.23 3.74 -11.16
CA GLU A 132 24.89 3.90 -9.75
C GLU A 132 23.71 4.86 -9.50
N ARG A 133 23.61 5.95 -10.28
CA ARG A 133 22.51 6.91 -10.14
C ARG A 133 21.16 6.24 -10.40
N PHE A 134 21.06 5.47 -11.49
CA PHE A 134 19.84 4.75 -11.82
C PHE A 134 19.57 3.62 -10.82
N ALA A 135 20.60 2.93 -10.35
CA ALA A 135 20.48 1.89 -9.31
C ALA A 135 19.75 2.44 -8.07
N ASN A 136 20.22 3.57 -7.55
CA ASN A 136 19.66 4.22 -6.38
C ASN A 136 18.26 4.78 -6.65
N GLU A 137 18.05 5.42 -7.80
CA GLU A 137 16.73 5.95 -8.18
C GLU A 137 15.67 4.83 -8.26
N MET A 138 16.00 3.68 -8.87
CA MET A 138 15.10 2.53 -8.96
C MET A 138 14.68 2.03 -7.57
N LYS A 139 15.63 1.91 -6.63
CA LYS A 139 15.33 1.49 -5.25
C LYS A 139 14.39 2.48 -4.56
N GLU A 140 14.67 3.78 -4.64
CA GLU A 140 13.83 4.78 -4.00
C GLU A 140 12.43 4.87 -4.62
N LEU A 141 12.30 4.71 -5.93
CA LEU A 141 10.99 4.65 -6.60
C LEU A 141 10.18 3.42 -6.17
N TRP A 142 10.83 2.26 -6.02
CA TRP A 142 10.18 1.06 -5.52
C TRP A 142 9.72 1.22 -4.06
N LEU A 143 10.58 1.78 -3.20
CA LEU A 143 10.24 2.07 -1.80
C LEU A 143 9.13 3.12 -1.67
N ASP A 144 9.15 4.16 -2.52
CA ASP A 144 8.10 5.18 -2.58
C ASP A 144 6.73 4.52 -2.80
N TYR A 145 6.63 3.54 -3.71
CA TYR A 145 5.41 2.79 -3.96
C TYR A 145 5.01 1.87 -2.81
N GLU A 146 5.96 1.05 -2.35
CA GLU A 146 5.70 0.00 -1.37
C GLU A 146 5.26 0.58 -0.01
N GLU A 147 5.86 1.70 0.39
CA GLU A 147 5.55 2.40 1.65
C GLU A 147 4.60 3.60 1.48
N ILE A 148 4.28 3.97 0.23
CA ILE A 148 3.42 5.12 -0.10
C ILE A 148 3.98 6.43 0.50
N ARG A 149 5.27 6.70 0.26
CA ARG A 149 6.02 7.83 0.85
C ARG A 149 5.64 9.21 0.28
N CYS A 150 4.97 9.25 -0.86
CA CYS A 150 4.62 10.50 -1.56
C CYS A 150 3.25 10.43 -2.25
N LEU A 151 2.77 11.58 -2.73
CA LEU A 151 1.49 11.70 -3.42
C LEU A 151 1.50 10.92 -4.74
N GLU A 152 2.60 10.96 -5.48
CA GLU A 152 2.81 10.19 -6.71
C GLU A 152 2.60 8.70 -6.47
N ALA A 153 3.21 8.15 -5.42
CA ALA A 153 3.04 6.75 -5.04
C ALA A 153 1.60 6.41 -4.67
N ARG A 154 0.89 7.33 -4.01
CA ARG A 154 -0.55 7.17 -3.73
C ARG A 154 -1.36 7.09 -5.01
N TYR A 155 -1.09 7.96 -5.99
CA TYR A 155 -1.74 7.90 -7.30
C TYR A 155 -1.43 6.58 -8.02
N VAL A 156 -0.17 6.14 -8.05
CA VAL A 156 0.20 4.89 -8.72
C VAL A 156 -0.42 3.66 -8.05
N LYS A 157 -0.55 3.64 -6.70
CA LYS A 157 -1.28 2.57 -5.97
C LYS A 157 -2.77 2.54 -6.28
N ASP A 158 -3.36 3.67 -6.64
CA ASP A 158 -4.76 3.75 -7.05
C ASP A 158 -4.92 3.35 -8.52
N ILE A 159 -3.98 3.76 -9.38
CA ILE A 159 -3.91 3.36 -10.78
C ILE A 159 -3.77 1.85 -10.91
N ASP A 160 -2.90 1.21 -10.12
CA ASP A 160 -2.74 -0.25 -10.05
C ASP A 160 -4.09 -0.97 -9.89
N LYS A 161 -4.91 -0.48 -8.95
CA LYS A 161 -6.26 -1.04 -8.71
C LYS A 161 -7.23 -0.74 -9.83
N LEU A 162 -7.22 0.49 -10.36
CA LEU A 162 -8.08 0.87 -11.48
C LEU A 162 -7.77 -0.01 -12.69
N GLU A 163 -6.49 -0.18 -13.02
CA GLU A 163 -6.01 -0.96 -14.15
C GLU A 163 -6.43 -2.43 -14.01
N MET A 164 -6.25 -3.03 -12.83
CA MET A 164 -6.72 -4.38 -12.54
C MET A 164 -8.26 -4.51 -12.67
N ILE A 165 -9.03 -3.56 -12.15
CA ILE A 165 -10.49 -3.54 -12.29
C ILE A 165 -10.92 -3.39 -13.75
N GLN A 166 -10.19 -2.58 -14.52
CA GLN A 166 -10.42 -2.40 -15.93
C GLN A 166 -10.13 -3.69 -16.70
N GLN A 167 -9.02 -4.36 -16.40
CA GLN A 167 -8.70 -5.64 -17.01
C GLN A 167 -9.76 -6.72 -16.70
N ALA A 168 -10.29 -6.76 -15.48
CA ALA A 168 -11.38 -7.67 -15.14
C ALA A 168 -12.59 -7.45 -16.04
N TRP A 169 -12.91 -6.20 -16.35
CA TRP A 169 -14.02 -5.87 -17.23
C TRP A 169 -13.73 -6.21 -18.69
N ASP A 170 -12.51 -5.97 -19.16
CA ASP A 170 -12.06 -6.37 -20.51
C ASP A 170 -12.22 -7.89 -20.70
N TYR A 171 -11.81 -8.70 -19.72
CA TYR A 171 -12.01 -10.15 -19.77
C TYR A 171 -13.47 -10.57 -19.71
N GLU A 172 -14.31 -9.91 -18.92
CA GLU A 172 -15.75 -10.20 -18.92
C GLU A 172 -16.43 -9.82 -20.25
N GLN A 173 -15.95 -8.78 -20.94
CA GLN A 173 -16.43 -8.44 -22.27
C GLN A 173 -16.02 -9.50 -23.31
N GLU A 174 -14.80 -10.04 -23.20
CA GLU A 174 -14.29 -11.05 -24.12
C GLU A 174 -14.91 -12.44 -23.88
N TYR A 175 -14.98 -12.88 -22.62
CA TYR A 175 -15.37 -14.24 -22.24
C TYR A 175 -16.78 -14.37 -21.66
N GLY A 176 -17.49 -13.26 -21.50
CA GLY A 176 -18.73 -13.21 -20.74
C GLY A 176 -18.48 -13.48 -19.25
N LEU A 177 -19.53 -13.88 -18.53
CA LEU A 177 -19.44 -14.26 -17.11
C LEU A 177 -18.99 -15.71 -16.89
N LYS A 178 -18.19 -16.26 -17.81
CA LYS A 178 -17.65 -17.62 -17.69
C LYS A 178 -16.74 -17.76 -16.46
N TYR A 179 -15.99 -16.71 -16.16
CA TYR A 179 -15.05 -16.63 -15.04
C TYR A 179 -15.59 -15.65 -14.01
N ASP A 180 -15.57 -16.02 -12.74
CA ASP A 180 -16.00 -15.12 -11.66
C ASP A 180 -14.86 -14.17 -11.30
N LEU A 181 -14.96 -12.93 -11.79
CA LEU A 181 -14.01 -11.85 -11.53
C LEU A 181 -14.61 -10.80 -10.56
N SER A 182 -15.70 -11.12 -9.87
CA SER A 182 -16.43 -10.16 -9.03
C SER A 182 -15.61 -9.59 -7.88
N GLU A 183 -14.69 -10.37 -7.32
CA GLU A 183 -13.82 -9.94 -6.21
C GLU A 183 -12.89 -8.77 -6.58
N PHE A 184 -12.44 -8.68 -7.84
CA PHE A 184 -11.50 -7.64 -8.26
C PHE A 184 -12.14 -6.26 -8.17
N TYR A 185 -13.44 -6.16 -8.44
CA TYR A 185 -14.20 -4.91 -8.32
C TYR A 185 -14.34 -4.40 -6.88
N LEU A 186 -14.15 -5.25 -5.86
CA LEU A 186 -14.18 -4.83 -4.46
C LEU A 186 -13.00 -3.88 -4.13
N SER A 187 -11.91 -3.97 -4.90
CA SER A 187 -10.72 -3.12 -4.78
C SER A 187 -11.01 -1.63 -5.00
N ARG A 188 -12.16 -1.27 -5.59
CA ARG A 188 -12.62 0.12 -5.69
C ARG A 188 -12.64 0.82 -4.32
N ALA A 189 -12.98 0.12 -3.24
CA ALA A 189 -13.03 0.68 -1.89
C ALA A 189 -11.66 1.16 -1.36
N SER A 190 -10.57 0.66 -1.95
CA SER A 190 -9.21 1.01 -1.58
C SER A 190 -8.63 2.17 -2.37
N ILE A 191 -9.27 2.61 -3.46
CA ILE A 191 -8.87 3.79 -4.24
C ILE A 191 -9.20 5.07 -3.46
N LYS A 192 -8.24 6.00 -3.35
CA LYS A 192 -8.33 7.19 -2.47
C LYS A 192 -8.35 8.52 -3.21
N THR A 193 -7.61 8.63 -4.30
CA THR A 193 -7.53 9.83 -5.15
C THR A 193 -8.83 10.01 -5.90
N LYS A 194 -9.25 11.28 -6.05
CA LYS A 194 -10.57 11.61 -6.58
C LYS A 194 -10.64 11.26 -8.07
N GLU A 195 -9.63 11.65 -8.83
CA GLU A 195 -9.52 11.51 -10.27
C GLU A 195 -9.59 10.03 -10.69
N ILE A 196 -8.81 9.18 -10.01
CA ILE A 196 -8.80 7.74 -10.27
C ILE A 196 -10.08 7.07 -9.76
N GLY A 197 -10.61 7.54 -8.62
CA GLY A 197 -11.90 7.08 -8.08
C GLY A 197 -13.07 7.34 -9.03
N ASP A 198 -13.14 8.54 -9.61
CA ASP A 198 -14.17 8.94 -10.58
C ASP A 198 -14.09 8.09 -11.85
N LEU A 199 -12.88 7.84 -12.38
CA LEU A 199 -12.67 6.94 -13.52
C LEU A 199 -13.14 5.51 -13.21
N CYS A 200 -12.80 5.00 -12.02
CA CYS A 200 -13.19 3.66 -11.61
C CYS A 200 -14.70 3.53 -11.41
N ASP A 201 -15.36 4.56 -10.86
CA ASP A 201 -16.81 4.59 -10.69
C ASP A 201 -17.54 4.59 -12.03
N GLU A 202 -17.04 5.38 -12.98
CA GLU A 202 -17.58 5.42 -14.33
C GLU A 202 -17.44 4.05 -15.03
N LEU A 203 -16.29 3.39 -14.90
CA LEU A 203 -16.07 2.04 -15.42
C LEU A 203 -17.09 1.03 -14.83
N ILE A 204 -17.26 1.02 -13.51
CA ILE A 204 -18.20 0.14 -12.83
C ILE A 204 -19.65 0.45 -13.26
N ARG A 205 -19.99 1.72 -13.49
CA ARG A 205 -21.30 2.12 -14.00
C ARG A 205 -21.54 1.55 -15.41
N GLN A 206 -20.56 1.65 -16.30
CA GLN A 206 -20.65 1.09 -17.65
C GLN A 206 -20.78 -0.43 -17.63
N ARG A 207 -20.00 -1.12 -16.80
CA ARG A 207 -20.14 -2.57 -16.59
C ARG A 207 -21.56 -2.97 -16.21
N LYS A 208 -22.17 -2.28 -15.23
CA LYS A 208 -23.56 -2.55 -14.79
C LYS A 208 -24.60 -2.28 -15.87
N GLY A 209 -24.35 -1.30 -16.74
CA GLY A 209 -25.23 -0.97 -17.86
C GLY A 209 -25.08 -1.86 -19.09
N THR A 210 -23.99 -2.63 -19.19
CA THR A 210 -23.68 -3.47 -20.34
C THR A 210 -24.35 -4.85 -20.19
N LYS A 211 -25.06 -5.31 -21.23
CA LYS A 211 -25.55 -6.69 -21.30
C LYS A 211 -24.40 -7.61 -21.70
N ILE A 212 -23.79 -8.29 -20.74
CA ILE A 212 -22.70 -9.24 -20.99
C ILE A 212 -23.27 -10.54 -21.59
N PRO A 213 -22.72 -11.06 -22.70
CA PRO A 213 -23.17 -12.33 -23.29
C PRO A 213 -23.05 -13.49 -22.29
N GLY A 214 -24.11 -14.30 -22.15
CA GLY A 214 -24.13 -15.47 -21.25
C GLY A 214 -24.83 -15.26 -19.90
N THR A 215 -25.35 -14.07 -19.60
CA THR A 215 -26.20 -13.85 -18.42
C THR A 215 -27.54 -14.59 -18.55
N LYS A 216 -27.71 -15.75 -17.91
CA LYS A 216 -29.04 -16.13 -17.41
C LYS A 216 -29.31 -15.26 -16.19
N LYS A 217 -30.44 -14.54 -16.16
CA LYS A 217 -30.91 -13.84 -14.95
C LYS A 217 -30.84 -14.82 -13.77
N PRO A 218 -30.34 -14.44 -12.59
CA PRO A 218 -30.66 -15.18 -11.39
C PRO A 218 -32.16 -15.05 -11.16
N GLU A 219 -32.91 -16.15 -11.32
CA GLU A 219 -34.28 -16.28 -10.84
C GLU A 219 -34.23 -16.29 -9.31
N ASN A 220 -34.29 -15.09 -8.73
CA ASN A 220 -34.85 -14.74 -7.42
C ASN A 220 -34.18 -13.47 -6.91
N ALA A 221 -34.60 -12.33 -7.47
CA ALA A 221 -34.54 -11.06 -6.76
C ALA A 221 -35.92 -10.42 -6.94
N ILE A 222 -36.59 -10.24 -5.81
CA ILE A 222 -37.96 -9.79 -5.64
C ILE A 222 -38.19 -8.49 -6.42
N GLU A 223 -39.15 -8.52 -7.33
CA GLU A 223 -39.71 -7.33 -7.97
C GLU A 223 -40.43 -6.48 -6.90
N ALA A 224 -39.94 -5.26 -6.67
CA ALA A 224 -40.76 -4.21 -6.08
C ALA A 224 -41.11 -3.22 -7.20
N ALA A 225 -42.37 -3.32 -7.63
CA ALA A 225 -42.96 -2.54 -8.70
C ALA A 225 -42.88 -1.02 -8.45
N SER A 226 -42.59 -0.28 -9.52
CA SER A 226 -42.93 1.13 -9.65
C SER A 226 -44.43 1.27 -9.93
N SER A 227 -45.12 2.12 -9.18
CA SER A 227 -46.38 2.70 -9.62
C SER A 227 -46.41 4.18 -9.25
N ASP A 228 -46.37 5.02 -10.29
CA ASP A 228 -46.76 6.42 -10.23
C ASP A 228 -48.23 6.55 -9.82
N SER A 229 -48.50 7.41 -8.83
CA SER A 229 -49.75 8.17 -8.80
C SER A 229 -49.59 9.44 -7.96
N ASN A 230 -49.71 10.58 -8.65
CA ASN A 230 -49.87 11.92 -8.11
C ASN A 230 -51.18 12.05 -7.32
N VAL A 231 -51.15 12.35 -6.02
CA VAL A 231 -52.19 13.15 -5.33
C VAL A 231 -51.55 13.92 -4.17
N ALA A 232 -51.70 15.25 -4.19
CA ALA A 232 -51.26 16.16 -3.16
C ALA A 232 -52.10 16.03 -1.86
N LYS A 233 -51.41 16.03 -0.70
CA LYS A 233 -51.93 16.52 0.60
C LYS A 233 -50.73 16.82 1.54
N LYS A 234 -50.67 18.05 2.05
CA LYS A 234 -49.94 18.45 3.28
C LYS A 234 -50.99 18.57 4.41
N PRO A 235 -50.63 18.69 5.72
CA PRO A 235 -49.33 18.53 6.40
C PRO A 235 -49.42 17.64 7.68
N THR A 236 -48.30 17.29 8.34
CA THR A 236 -48.00 17.55 9.78
C THR A 236 -46.69 16.89 10.24
N GLU A 237 -46.12 17.46 11.30
CA GLU A 237 -44.76 17.30 11.85
C GLU A 237 -44.41 15.95 12.50
N ALA A 238 -43.09 15.77 12.61
CA ALA A 238 -42.33 15.10 13.67
C ALA A 238 -41.76 13.69 13.42
N ALA A 239 -40.42 13.65 13.50
CA ALA A 239 -39.51 12.54 13.85
C ALA A 239 -39.02 11.57 12.75
N SER A 240 -37.86 11.91 12.17
CA SER A 240 -36.61 11.15 12.39
C SER A 240 -35.42 11.91 11.81
N LYS A 241 -34.75 12.73 12.65
CA LYS A 241 -33.41 13.23 12.38
C LYS A 241 -32.41 12.11 12.65
N LEU A 242 -32.14 11.26 11.66
CA LEU A 242 -30.86 10.58 11.57
C LEU A 242 -30.06 11.33 10.51
N GLY A 243 -29.25 12.30 10.98
CA GLY A 243 -28.29 13.00 10.14
C GLY A 243 -27.38 11.98 9.47
N GLY A 244 -27.22 12.07 8.15
CA GLY A 244 -26.32 11.19 7.41
C GLY A 244 -24.92 11.26 7.99
N TYR A 245 -24.35 10.13 8.36
CA TYR A 245 -22.96 10.05 8.79
C TYR A 245 -22.04 10.51 7.65
N ALA A 246 -21.03 11.31 7.97
CA ALA A 246 -19.99 11.66 7.00
C ALA A 246 -19.32 10.37 6.50
N LYS A 247 -19.20 10.22 5.18
CA LYS A 247 -18.50 9.09 4.56
C LYS A 247 -17.00 9.32 4.69
N ASP A 248 -16.44 9.00 5.86
CA ASP A 248 -15.00 9.09 6.10
C ASP A 248 -14.27 7.86 5.55
N TYR A 249 -13.14 8.08 4.87
CA TYR A 249 -12.24 7.00 4.49
C TYR A 249 -11.47 6.44 5.70
N PRO A 250 -11.08 5.16 5.68
CA PRO A 250 -10.12 4.61 6.65
C PRO A 250 -8.84 5.47 6.69
N PRO A 251 -8.23 5.66 7.87
CA PRO A 251 -7.07 6.52 8.00
C PRO A 251 -5.87 6.00 7.20
N ASP A 252 -5.19 6.89 6.50
CA ASP A 252 -3.86 6.63 5.94
C ASP A 252 -2.79 6.64 7.05
N VAL A 253 -1.54 6.32 6.67
CA VAL A 253 -0.41 6.24 7.63
C VAL A 253 -0.19 7.55 8.37
N GLU A 254 -0.48 8.69 7.74
CA GLU A 254 -0.33 9.99 8.38
C GLU A 254 -1.46 10.28 9.38
N LYS A 255 -2.72 10.06 9.01
CA LYS A 255 -3.88 10.25 9.88
C LYS A 255 -3.79 9.29 11.06
N LEU A 256 -3.45 8.03 10.80
CA LEU A 256 -3.18 7.03 11.83
C LEU A 256 -2.04 7.51 12.75
N GLY A 257 -0.89 7.88 12.19
CA GLY A 257 0.25 8.39 12.94
C GLY A 257 -0.09 9.61 13.81
N ARG A 258 -0.78 10.62 13.25
CA ARG A 258 -1.23 11.80 14.01
C ARG A 258 -2.14 11.39 15.16
N SER A 259 -3.16 10.57 14.91
CA SER A 259 -4.09 10.11 15.95
C SER A 259 -3.39 9.29 17.04
N SER A 260 -2.44 8.46 16.66
CA SER A 260 -1.69 7.59 17.55
C SER A 260 -0.68 8.34 18.41
N TRP A 261 0.06 9.28 17.83
CA TRP A 261 0.92 10.18 18.61
C TRP A 261 0.09 11.03 19.57
N THR A 262 -1.06 11.55 19.14
CA THR A 262 -1.99 12.26 20.03
C THR A 262 -2.43 11.37 21.20
N LEU A 263 -2.80 10.11 20.95
CA LEU A 263 -3.18 9.18 22.01
C LEU A 263 -2.02 8.93 22.98
N LEU A 264 -0.84 8.55 22.47
CA LEU A 264 0.32 8.22 23.31
C LEU A 264 0.77 9.42 24.15
N HIS A 265 0.83 10.61 23.56
CA HIS A 265 1.20 11.82 24.29
C HIS A 265 0.13 12.24 25.30
N SER A 266 -1.15 11.97 25.03
CA SER A 266 -2.22 12.16 26.01
C SER A 266 -2.10 11.18 27.18
N ILE A 267 -1.71 9.92 26.92
CA ILE A 267 -1.39 8.94 27.97
C ILE A 267 -0.21 9.45 28.81
N ALA A 268 0.86 9.95 28.18
CA ALA A 268 2.00 10.53 28.89
C ALA A 268 1.62 11.74 29.75
N ALA A 269 0.78 12.65 29.23
CA ALA A 269 0.30 13.82 29.96
C ALA A 269 -0.59 13.48 31.16
N LYS A 270 -1.22 12.30 31.18
CA LYS A 270 -2.07 11.80 32.27
C LYS A 270 -1.42 10.69 33.11
N TYR A 271 -0.21 10.29 32.78
CA TYR A 271 0.54 9.29 33.54
C TYR A 271 0.88 9.84 34.94
N PRO A 272 0.85 9.04 36.02
CA PRO A 272 1.12 9.54 37.37
C PRO A 272 2.53 10.11 37.52
N GLU A 273 2.69 11.15 38.35
CA GLU A 273 4.02 11.67 38.71
C GLU A 273 4.86 10.60 39.43
N GLU A 274 4.21 9.83 40.31
CA GLU A 274 4.78 8.70 41.04
C GLU A 274 4.02 7.39 40.73
N PRO A 275 4.34 6.70 39.62
CA PRO A 275 3.65 5.48 39.21
C PRO A 275 4.09 4.25 40.02
N SER A 276 3.12 3.44 40.45
CA SER A 276 3.37 2.14 41.08
C SER A 276 4.08 1.17 40.13
N ASN A 277 4.80 0.18 40.68
CA ASN A 277 5.45 -0.87 39.89
C ASN A 277 4.50 -1.55 38.89
N LYS A 278 3.22 -1.71 39.27
CA LYS A 278 2.20 -2.26 38.37
C LYS A 278 1.93 -1.33 37.19
N GLN A 279 1.73 -0.03 37.42
CA GLN A 279 1.50 0.95 36.35
C GLN A 279 2.68 1.04 35.38
N GLN A 280 3.91 0.95 35.90
CA GLN A 280 5.12 0.92 35.08
C GLN A 280 5.16 -0.32 34.18
N SER A 281 4.91 -1.50 34.75
CA SER A 281 4.84 -2.77 34.02
C SER A 281 3.71 -2.78 32.98
N ASP A 282 2.52 -2.32 33.36
CA ASP A 282 1.35 -2.24 32.48
C ASP A 282 1.62 -1.28 31.31
N LEU A 283 2.29 -0.15 31.54
CA LEU A 283 2.63 0.80 30.48
C LEU A 283 3.62 0.19 29.48
N LYS A 284 4.67 -0.50 29.96
CA LYS A 284 5.62 -1.23 29.08
C LYS A 284 4.90 -2.29 28.26
N GLN A 285 4.01 -3.06 28.88
CA GLN A 285 3.20 -4.06 28.18
C GLN A 285 2.27 -3.41 27.16
N PHE A 286 1.62 -2.31 27.51
CA PHE A 286 0.77 -1.55 26.61
C PHE A 286 1.55 -1.07 25.38
N LEU A 287 2.74 -0.48 25.55
CA LEU A 287 3.56 -0.02 24.41
C LEU A 287 3.97 -1.16 23.49
N LYS A 288 4.34 -2.32 24.06
CA LYS A 288 4.65 -3.52 23.28
C LYS A 288 3.45 -4.03 22.50
N LEU A 289 2.29 -4.15 23.15
CA LEU A 289 1.05 -4.56 22.50
C LEU A 289 0.59 -3.54 21.45
N PHE A 290 0.73 -2.24 21.75
CA PHE A 290 0.41 -1.16 20.84
C PHE A 290 1.21 -1.27 19.55
N GLY A 291 2.53 -1.49 19.63
CA GLY A 291 3.39 -1.75 18.48
C GLY A 291 2.99 -3.01 17.71
N ASN A 292 2.73 -4.12 18.42
CA ASN A 292 2.36 -5.40 17.81
C ASN A 292 1.02 -5.35 17.05
N PHE A 293 0.07 -4.55 17.53
CA PHE A 293 -1.26 -4.39 16.92
C PHE A 293 -1.37 -3.11 16.10
N TYR A 294 -0.27 -2.41 15.85
CA TYR A 294 -0.28 -1.17 15.09
C TYR A 294 -0.60 -1.45 13.61
N PRO A 295 -1.63 -0.83 12.99
CA PRO A 295 -2.05 -1.17 11.63
C PRO A 295 -1.01 -0.93 10.53
N CYS A 296 -0.03 -0.07 10.79
CA CYS A 296 1.15 0.11 9.95
C CYS A 296 2.29 -0.80 10.46
N TRP A 297 2.48 -1.95 9.83
CA TRP A 297 3.41 -2.98 10.30
C TRP A 297 4.85 -2.47 10.46
N TYR A 298 5.39 -1.72 9.49
CA TYR A 298 6.75 -1.18 9.55
C TYR A 298 6.87 -0.08 10.61
N CYS A 299 5.81 0.72 10.82
CA CYS A 299 5.78 1.68 11.92
C CYS A 299 5.82 0.95 13.28
N GLY A 300 5.11 -0.17 13.40
CA GLY A 300 5.12 -1.03 14.59
C GLY A 300 6.49 -1.69 14.82
N GLU A 301 7.11 -2.22 13.78
CA GLU A 301 8.44 -2.82 13.82
C GLU A 301 9.53 -1.78 14.15
N ASP A 302 9.48 -0.60 13.53
CA ASP A 302 10.39 0.51 13.83
C ASP A 302 10.23 0.99 15.28
N PHE A 303 8.99 1.05 15.78
CA PHE A 303 8.73 1.39 17.17
C PHE A 303 9.27 0.29 18.11
N ASP A 304 9.17 -0.98 17.73
CA ASP A 304 9.73 -2.10 18.50
C ASP A 304 11.27 -2.09 18.52
N LYS A 305 11.91 -1.81 17.38
CA LYS A 305 13.35 -1.58 17.29
C LYS A 305 13.78 -0.41 18.16
N TYR A 306 13.03 0.69 18.12
CA TYR A 306 13.29 1.85 18.98
C TYR A 306 13.18 1.49 20.45
N MET A 307 12.14 0.76 20.88
CA MET A 307 11.95 0.33 22.26
C MET A 307 13.02 -0.66 22.74
N THR A 308 13.52 -1.51 21.85
CA THR A 308 14.60 -2.45 22.16
C THR A 308 15.92 -1.72 22.39
N LYS A 309 16.19 -0.66 21.62
CA LYS A 309 17.39 0.17 21.76
C LYS A 309 17.26 1.18 22.91
N ASN A 310 16.07 1.71 23.14
CA ASN A 310 15.76 2.76 24.09
C ASN A 310 14.58 2.29 24.95
N GLU A 311 14.88 1.59 26.05
CA GLU A 311 13.85 1.03 26.93
C GLU A 311 12.89 2.14 27.42
N PRO A 312 11.55 1.92 27.42
CA PRO A 312 10.59 2.89 27.92
C PRO A 312 10.89 3.34 29.35
N ALA A 313 11.18 4.62 29.52
CA ALA A 313 11.45 5.23 30.82
C ALA A 313 10.13 5.52 31.56
N THR A 314 9.64 4.55 32.34
CA THR A 314 8.31 4.61 32.96
C THR A 314 8.32 5.02 34.43
N ALA A 315 9.47 5.43 34.99
CA ALA A 315 9.62 5.66 36.44
C ALA A 315 8.90 6.91 36.94
N SER A 316 8.64 7.89 36.07
CA SER A 316 7.85 9.08 36.38
C SER A 316 7.13 9.61 35.14
N GLN A 317 6.15 10.50 35.34
CA GLN A 317 5.51 11.23 34.25
C GLN A 317 6.53 11.97 33.37
N ASP A 318 7.52 12.62 33.97
CA ASP A 318 8.50 13.43 33.24
C ASP A 318 9.43 12.58 32.37
N GLU A 319 9.91 11.47 32.92
CA GLU A 319 10.74 10.52 32.18
C GLU A 319 9.99 9.90 31.01
N PHE A 320 8.74 9.49 31.22
CA PHE A 320 7.95 8.87 30.16
C PHE A 320 7.60 9.87 29.05
N GLY A 321 7.19 11.09 29.42
CA GLY A 321 6.90 12.14 28.44
C GLY A 321 8.11 12.54 27.60
N LYS A 322 9.30 12.64 28.21
CA LYS A 322 10.56 12.89 27.50
C LYS A 322 10.95 11.74 26.59
N TRP A 323 10.88 10.50 27.09
CA TRP A 323 11.18 9.31 26.29
C TRP A 323 10.26 9.20 25.06
N LEU A 324 8.96 9.44 25.25
CA LEU A 324 7.99 9.38 24.16
C LEU A 324 8.20 10.53 23.16
N CYS A 325 8.60 11.70 23.64
CA CYS A 325 8.98 12.81 22.77
C CYS A 325 10.22 12.46 21.93
N GLU A 326 11.24 11.84 22.50
CA GLU A 326 12.41 11.41 21.75
C GLU A 326 12.08 10.30 20.73
N ALA A 327 11.16 9.39 21.07
CA ALA A 327 10.64 8.41 20.12
C ALA A 327 9.95 9.09 18.93
N HIS A 328 9.16 10.14 19.19
CA HIS A 328 8.53 10.92 18.12
C HIS A 328 9.57 11.73 17.32
N ASN A 329 10.65 12.21 17.95
CA ASN A 329 11.74 12.88 17.26
C ASN A 329 12.56 11.95 16.36
N ASP A 330 12.73 10.68 16.73
CA ASP A 330 13.33 9.67 15.85
C ASP A 330 12.51 9.51 14.56
N VAL A 331 11.17 9.46 14.68
CA VAL A 331 10.27 9.47 13.52
C VAL A 331 10.35 10.78 12.74
N ASN A 332 10.41 11.94 13.40
CA ASN A 332 10.57 13.23 12.71
C ASN A 332 11.86 13.27 11.89
N ALA A 333 12.98 12.76 12.44
CA ALA A 333 14.25 12.70 11.73
C ALA A 333 14.15 11.83 10.46
N LYS A 334 13.51 10.65 10.55
CA LYS A 334 13.26 9.77 9.40
C LYS A 334 12.39 10.43 8.32
N LEU A 335 11.45 11.27 8.72
CA LEU A 335 10.55 11.99 7.81
C LEU A 335 11.09 13.36 7.35
N GLY A 336 12.34 13.71 7.69
CA GLY A 336 12.93 15.02 7.35
C GLY A 336 12.25 16.21 8.03
N LYS A 337 11.54 15.99 9.14
CA LYS A 337 10.85 17.03 9.92
C LYS A 337 11.75 17.61 11.01
N PRO A 338 11.54 18.88 11.41
CA PRO A 338 12.27 19.47 12.52
C PRO A 338 12.08 18.68 13.81
N ARG A 339 13.15 18.57 14.61
CA ARG A 339 13.08 18.01 15.96
C ARG A 339 12.33 18.96 16.88
N PHE A 340 11.50 18.41 17.74
CA PHE A 340 10.83 19.15 18.82
C PHE A 340 11.73 19.16 20.07
N ASN A 341 11.80 20.29 20.77
CA ASN A 341 12.53 20.36 22.04
C ASN A 341 11.76 19.57 23.12
N CYS A 342 12.26 18.40 23.50
CA CYS A 342 11.58 17.54 24.47
C CYS A 342 11.53 18.12 25.89
N ASN A 343 12.22 19.21 26.20
CA ASN A 343 11.99 19.95 27.45
C ASN A 343 10.66 20.71 27.45
N LEU A 344 10.04 20.90 26.28
CA LEU A 344 8.76 21.58 26.10
C LEU A 344 7.57 20.61 25.96
N TRP A 345 7.77 19.33 26.28
CA TRP A 345 6.76 18.30 26.06
C TRP A 345 5.50 18.55 26.91
N LYS A 346 5.66 19.05 28.14
CA LYS A 346 4.56 19.38 29.05
C LYS A 346 3.76 20.57 28.54
N GLN A 347 4.41 21.63 28.09
CA GLN A 347 3.73 22.80 27.49
C GLN A 347 2.88 22.37 26.28
N ARG A 348 3.44 21.51 25.42
CA ARG A 348 2.72 21.03 24.24
C ARG A 348 1.51 20.14 24.56
N TRP A 349 1.64 19.24 25.54
CA TRP A 349 0.67 18.13 25.71
C TRP A 349 -0.13 18.16 27.01
N ARG A 350 0.26 18.97 28.00
CA ARG A 350 -0.32 18.98 29.35
C ARG A 350 -0.71 20.37 29.83
N ASP A 351 0.22 21.33 29.78
CA ASP A 351 0.11 22.60 30.48
C ASP A 351 -0.45 23.72 29.57
N GLY A 352 -0.27 23.58 28.25
CA GLY A 352 -0.54 24.65 27.30
C GLY A 352 0.63 25.61 27.17
N TRP A 353 0.50 26.56 26.24
CA TRP A 353 1.43 27.69 26.11
C TRP A 353 0.77 28.88 26.80
N ASP A 354 1.49 29.54 27.71
CA ASP A 354 1.04 30.83 28.22
C ASP A 354 0.91 31.80 27.04
N GLU A 355 -0.24 32.48 26.93
CA GLU A 355 -0.52 33.50 25.91
C GLU A 355 0.36 34.75 26.06
#